data_AF-A0A662CZM3-F1
#
_entry.id   AF-A0A662CZM3-F1
#
_cell.length_a   1.000
_cell.length_b   1.000
_cell.length_c   1.000
_cell.angle_alpha   90.00
_cell.angle_beta   90.00
_cell.angle_gamma   90.00
#
_symmetry.space_group_name_H-M   'P 1'
#
loop_
_entity.id
_entity.type
_entity.pdbx_description
1 polymer ?
#
loop_
_entity_poly.entity_id
_entity_poly.type
_entity_poly.pdbx_seq_one_letter_code
_entity_poly.pdbx_strand_id
1 'polypeptide(L)' 'MGRKQDILKAAIELFGERGYTATSTAFLAKKAGVAEGLIFYHFKNKQGILAHILVELSDAYR' A
#
# COMPACT_ATOMS: atom_id res chain seq x y z
N MET A 1 12.14 -5.51 8.23
CA MET A 1 11.09 -5.45 7.19
C MET A 1 11.42 -4.30 6.25
N GLY A 2 11.18 -4.46 4.95
CA GLY A 2 11.52 -3.43 3.95
C GLY A 2 10.44 -2.37 3.86
N ARG A 3 10.82 -1.15 3.45
CA ARG A 3 9.88 -0.01 3.32
C ARG A 3 8.70 -0.33 2.40
N LYS A 4 8.92 -1.15 1.36
CA LYS A 4 7.86 -1.67 0.48
C LYS A 4 6.81 -2.48 1.26
N GLN A 5 7.25 -3.41 2.12
CA GLN A 5 6.36 -4.22 2.94
C GLN A 5 5.62 -3.39 3.99
N ASP A 6 6.27 -2.40 4.60
CA ASP A 6 5.62 -1.52 5.57
C ASP A 6 4.47 -0.72 4.92
N ILE A 7 4.67 -0.25 3.68
CA ILE A 7 3.62 0.41 2.88
C ILE A 7 2.47 -0.56 2.56
N LEU A 8 2.78 -1.79 2.14
CA LEU A 8 1.74 -2.78 1.80
C LEU A 8 0.88 -3.15 3.02
N LYS A 9 1.49 -3.35 4.19
CA LYS A 9 0.76 -3.62 5.43
C LYS A 9 -0.19 -2.48 5.79
N ALA A 10 0.32 -1.25 5.79
CA ALA A 10 -0.50 -0.07 6.07
C ALA A 10 -1.64 0.08 5.05
N ALA A 11 -1.40 -0.26 3.78
CA ALA A 11 -2.42 -0.24 2.73
C ALA A 11 -3.51 -1.27 2.94
N ILE A 12 -3.15 -2.52 3.23
CA ILE A 12 -4.12 -3.59 3.51
C ILE A 12 -5.05 -3.19 4.66
N GLU A 13 -4.48 -2.70 5.77
CA GLU A 13 -5.25 -2.27 6.93
C GLU A 13 -6.19 -1.09 6.58
N LEU A 14 -5.67 -0.02 5.97
CA LEU A 14 -6.48 1.17 5.69
C LEU A 14 -7.53 0.93 4.61
N PHE A 15 -7.22 0.14 3.59
CA PHE A 15 -8.20 -0.22 2.57
C PHE A 15 -9.33 -1.07 3.17
N GLY A 16 -9.02 -1.96 4.12
CA GLY A 16 -10.04 -2.75 4.84
C GLY A 16 -10.89 -1.92 5.80
N GLU A 17 -10.28 -1.01 6.55
CA GLU A 17 -10.97 -0.20 7.57
C GLU A 17 -11.82 0.94 6.98
N ARG A 18 -11.35 1.57 5.91
CA ARG A 18 -11.91 2.84 5.39
C ARG A 18 -12.31 2.78 3.93
N GLY A 19 -11.95 1.71 3.23
CA GLY A 19 -12.09 1.62 1.79
C GLY A 19 -10.95 2.29 1.03
N TYR A 20 -10.77 1.82 -0.21
CA TYR A 20 -9.74 2.31 -1.13
C TYR A 20 -9.89 3.81 -1.45
N THR A 21 -11.11 4.28 -1.73
CA THR A 21 -11.35 5.66 -2.16
C THR A 21 -11.01 6.67 -1.06
N ALA A 22 -11.36 6.38 0.21
CA ALA A 22 -11.14 7.25 1.35
C ALA A 22 -9.68 7.28 1.85
N THR A 23 -8.81 6.44 1.30
CA THR A 23 -7.40 6.34 1.70
C THR A 23 -6.52 7.12 0.71
N SER A 24 -5.68 8.05 1.21
CA SER A 24 -4.71 8.80 0.40
C SER A 24 -3.29 8.26 0.57
N THR A 25 -2.40 8.55 -0.39
CA THR A 25 -0.97 8.19 -0.31
C THR A 25 -0.26 8.86 0.86
N ALA A 26 -0.59 10.12 1.16
CA ALA A 26 -0.07 10.82 2.33
C ALA A 26 -0.45 10.13 3.64
N PHE A 27 -1.71 9.69 3.75
CA PHE A 27 -2.17 9.00 4.96
C PHE A 27 -1.52 7.60 5.09
N LEU A 28 -1.36 6.89 3.97
CA LEU A 28 -0.60 5.64 3.92
C LEU A 28 0.84 5.83 4.38
N ALA A 29 1.53 6.86 3.88
CA ALA A 29 2.90 7.16 4.24
C ALA A 29 3.05 7.41 5.74
N LYS A 30 2.11 8.20 6.31
CA LYS A 30 2.04 8.45 7.74
C LYS A 30 1.85 7.16 8.55
N LYS A 31 0.91 6.29 8.16
CA LYS A 31 0.66 5.03 8.86
C LYS A 31 1.84 4.05 8.74
N ALA A 32 2.48 4.01 7.58
CA ALA A 32 3.65 3.16 7.33
C ALA A 32 4.96 3.71 7.94
N GLY A 33 4.96 4.93 8.49
CA GLY A 33 6.17 5.55 9.05
C GLY A 33 7.24 5.86 7.99
N VAL A 34 6.84 6.20 6.76
CA VAL A 34 7.74 6.46 5.64
C VAL A 34 7.48 7.83 5.00
N ALA A 35 8.45 8.35 4.26
CA ALA A 35 8.23 9.52 3.42
C ALA A 35 7.28 9.16 2.26
N GLU A 36 6.34 10.04 1.93
CA GLU A 36 5.36 9.79 0.86
C GLU A 36 6.02 9.55 -0.50
N GLY A 37 7.16 10.20 -0.77
CA GLY A 37 7.97 9.95 -1.97
C GLY A 37 8.37 8.48 -2.17
N LEU A 38 8.52 7.70 -1.10
CA LEU A 38 8.82 6.26 -1.19
C LEU A 38 7.65 5.46 -1.74
N ILE A 39 6.40 5.90 -1.53
CA ILE A 39 5.23 5.27 -2.15
C ILE A 39 5.28 5.46 -3.66
N PHE A 40 5.52 6.68 -4.12
CA PHE A 40 5.64 6.98 -5.55
C PHE A 40 6.83 6.25 -6.19
N TYR A 41 7.94 6.12 -5.47
CA TYR A 41 9.10 5.36 -5.91
C TYR A 41 8.77 3.86 -6.13
N HIS A 42 8.14 3.22 -5.13
CA HIS A 42 7.87 1.78 -5.18
C HIS A 42 6.65 1.39 -6.01
N PHE A 43 5.59 2.22 -6.01
CA PHE A 43 4.27 1.84 -6.50
C PHE A 43 3.69 2.80 -7.54
N LYS A 44 4.35 3.93 -7.82
CA LYS A 44 3.91 5.01 -8.73
C LYS A 44 2.66 5.76 -8.29
N ASN A 45 1.64 5.10 -7.75
CA ASN A 45 0.39 5.69 -7.28
C ASN A 45 -0.38 4.70 -6.38
N LYS A 46 -1.54 5.12 -5.88
CA LYS A 46 -2.42 4.28 -5.04
C LYS A 46 -2.92 3.01 -5.76
N GLN A 47 -3.14 3.09 -7.07
CA GLN A 47 -3.60 1.95 -7.88
C GLN A 47 -2.51 0.89 -7.99
N GLY A 48 -1.24 1.30 -8.13
CA GLY A 48 -0.10 0.40 -8.15
C GLY A 48 0.10 -0.34 -6.83
N ILE A 49 -0.22 0.29 -5.69
CA ILE A 49 -0.24 -0.41 -4.39
C ILE A 49 -1.29 -1.53 -4.41
N LEU A 50 -2.53 -1.22 -4.82
CA LEU A 50 -3.61 -2.20 -4.88
C LEU A 50 -3.27 -3.35 -5.86
N ALA A 51 -2.75 -3.03 -7.04
CA ALA A 51 -2.32 -4.02 -8.01
C ALA A 51 -1.26 -4.97 -7.42
N HIS A 52 -0.27 -4.44 -6.69
CA HIS A 52 0.72 -5.27 -6.01
C HIS A 52 0.09 -6.22 -4.98
N ILE A 53 -0.84 -5.74 -4.16
CA ILE A 53 -1.57 -6.58 -3.19
C ILE A 53 -2.31 -7.71 -3.89
N LEU A 54 -3.03 -7.40 -4.98
CA LEU A 54 -3.81 -8.39 -5.72
C LEU A 54 -2.92 -9.46 -6.39
N VAL A 55 -1.76 -9.07 -6.92
CA VAL A 55 -0.78 -10.01 -7.48
C VAL A 55 -0.23 -10.92 -6.38
N GLU A 56 0.21 -10.37 -5.24
CA GLU A 56 0.73 -11.18 -4.13
C GLU A 56 -0.32 -12.16 -3.58
N LEU A 57 -1.58 -11.75 -3.50
CA LEU A 57 -2.67 -12.65 -3.13
C LEU A 57 -2.91 -13.74 -4.18
N SER A 58 -2.97 -13.37 -5.46
CA SER A 58 -3.16 -14.32 -6.57
C SER A 58 -2.06 -15.39 -6.58
N ASP A 59 -0.81 -15.00 -6.37
CA ASP A 59 0.32 -15.92 -6.33
C ASP A 59 0.33 -16.81 -5.08
N ALA A 60 -0.22 -16.34 -3.95
CA ALA A 60 -0.34 -17.13 -2.73
C ALA A 60 -1.42 -18.22 -2.78
N TYR A 61 -2.42 -18.09 -3.67
CA TYR A 61 -3.51 -19.05 -3.85
C TYR A 61 -3.41 -19.88 -5.14
N ARG A 62 -2.28 -19.80 -5.86
CA ARG A 62 -1.91 -20.76 -6.91
C ARG A 62 -1.30 -22.02 -6.30
#